data_AF-A0A822ESF2-F1
#
_entry.id   AF-A0A822ESF2-F1
#
_cell.length_a   1.000
_cell.length_b   1.000
_cell.length_c   1.000
_cell.angle_alpha   90.00
_cell.angle_beta   90.00
_cell.angle_gamma   90.00
#
_symmetry.space_group_name_H-M   'P 1'
#
loop_
_entity.id
_entity.type
_entity.pdbx_description
1 polymer ?
#
loop_
_entity_poly.entity_id
_entity_poly.type
_entity_poly.pdbx_seq_one_letter_code
_entity_poly.pdbx_strand_id
1 'polypeptide(L)' 'MLFYISNFLLLISLCYSVLQLQVQKHDPDCDYNITQLIQSKGYPCEEHKVITNDGYILGVFRI' A
#
# COMPACT_ATOMS: atom_id res chain seq x y z
N MET A 1 12.40 -6.80 43.65
CA MET A 1 11.65 -5.68 43.03
C MET A 1 12.10 -5.42 41.60
N LEU A 2 13.35 -5.03 41.34
CA LEU A 2 13.85 -4.74 39.96
C LEU A 2 13.71 -5.92 38.97
N PHE A 3 14.00 -7.15 39.39
CA PHE A 3 13.85 -8.35 38.55
C PHE A 3 12.41 -8.65 38.12
N TYR A 4 11.41 -8.30 38.95
CA TYR A 4 10.00 -8.48 38.60
C TYR A 4 9.54 -7.42 37.60
N ILE A 5 10.04 -6.19 37.75
CA ILE A 5 9.76 -5.08 36.83
C ILE A 5 10.36 -5.39 35.45
N SER A 6 11.60 -5.88 35.38
CA SER A 6 12.23 -6.23 34.11
C SER A 6 11.51 -7.38 33.40
N ASN A 7 11.07 -8.41 34.14
CA ASN A 7 10.27 -9.51 33.57
C ASN A 7 8.91 -9.04 33.06
N PHE A 8 8.24 -8.15 33.80
CA PHE A 8 6.96 -7.59 33.41
C PHE A 8 7.04 -6.77 32.12
N LEU A 9 8.09 -5.95 31.97
CA LEU A 9 8.35 -5.19 30.74
C LEU A 9 8.65 -6.11 29.54
N LEU A 10 9.40 -7.19 29.73
CA LEU A 10 9.65 -8.18 28.69
C LEU A 10 8.36 -8.89 28.25
N LEU A 11 7.48 -9.23 29.20
CA LEU A 11 6.17 -9.82 28.94
C LEU A 11 5.27 -8.88 28.12
N ILE A 12 5.25 -7.59 28.44
CA ILE A 12 4.51 -6.57 27.68
C ILE A 12 5.06 -6.43 26.26
N SER A 13 6.40 -6.37 26.09
CA SER A 13 7.02 -6.28 24.77
C SER A 13 6.74 -7.53 23.92
N LEU A 14 6.80 -8.72 24.53
CA LEU A 14 6.48 -9.97 23.84
C LEU A 14 5.01 -9.99 23.42
N CYS A 15 4.10 -9.58 24.31
CA CYS A 15 2.68 -9.46 24.01
C CYS A 15 2.41 -8.47 22.86
N TYR A 16 3.07 -7.31 22.86
CA TYR A 16 2.97 -6.33 21.78
C TYR A 16 3.43 -6.90 20.44
N SER A 17 4.55 -7.62 20.42
CA SER A 17 5.06 -8.25 19.19
C SER A 17 4.11 -9.32 18.63
N VAL A 18 3.45 -10.09 19.49
CA VAL A 18 2.43 -11.08 19.09
C VAL A 18 1.17 -10.41 18.55
N LEU A 19 0.75 -9.29 19.16
CA LEU A 19 -0.40 -8.50 18.71
C LEU A 19 -0.20 -7.87 17.32
N GLN A 20 1.04 -7.52 16.96
CA GLN A 20 1.35 -6.95 15.65
C GLN A 20 1.26 -7.97 14.49
N LEU A 21 1.20 -9.28 14.77
CA LEU A 21 1.26 -10.32 13.73
C LEU A 21 0.01 -10.41 12.84
N GLN A 22 -1.11 -9.79 13.21
CA GLN A 22 -2.38 -9.99 12.50
C GLN A 22 -2.89 -8.78 11.72
N VAL A 23 -2.17 -7.65 11.72
CA VAL A 23 -2.51 -6.55 10.81
C VAL A 23 -1.88 -6.86 9.46
N GLN A 24 -2.61 -7.59 8.61
CA GLN A 24 -2.33 -7.60 7.18
C GLN A 24 -2.24 -6.14 6.75
N LYS A 25 -1.03 -5.71 6.40
CA LYS A 25 -0.78 -4.35 5.97
C LYS A 25 -1.54 -4.16 4.67
N HIS A 26 -2.55 -3.29 4.68
CA HIS A 26 -3.30 -2.93 3.48
C HIS A 26 -2.32 -2.45 2.42
N ASP A 27 -2.41 -3.02 1.22
CA ASP A 27 -1.57 -2.60 0.10
C ASP A 27 -2.13 -1.27 -0.43
N PRO A 28 -1.40 -0.15 -0.28
CA PRO A 28 -1.88 1.15 -0.76
C PRO A 28 -2.06 1.17 -2.28
N ASP A 29 -1.43 0.26 -3.03
CA ASP A 29 -1.59 0.18 -4.48
C ASP A 29 -3.03 -0.17 -4.89
N CYS A 30 -3.79 -0.85 -4.02
CA CYS A 30 -5.19 -1.20 -4.27
C CYS A 30 -6.12 0.03 -4.32
N ASP A 31 -5.70 1.17 -3.75
CA ASP A 31 -6.49 2.40 -3.71
C ASP A 31 -6.13 3.37 -4.84
N TYR A 32 -5.08 3.08 -5.62
CA TYR A 32 -4.60 3.96 -6.68
C TYR A 32 -5.36 3.73 -7.99
N ASN A 33 -5.67 4.83 -8.68
CA ASN A 33 -5.95 4.75 -10.11
C ASN A 33 -4.64 4.49 -10.90
N ILE A 34 -4.76 4.18 -12.19
CA ILE A 34 -3.62 3.77 -13.04
C ILE A 34 -2.50 4.83 -13.03
N THR A 35 -2.85 6.11 -13.19
CA THR A 35 -1.87 7.21 -13.18
C THR A 35 -1.13 7.31 -11.86
N GLN A 36 -1.85 7.23 -10.74
CA GLN A 36 -1.28 7.27 -9.40
C GLN A 36 -0.37 6.07 -9.13
N LEU A 37 -0.77 4.88 -9.59
CA LEU A 37 0.03 3.66 -9.45
C LEU A 37 1.35 3.78 -10.22
N ILE A 38 1.32 4.26 -11.46
CA ILE A 38 2.54 4.42 -12.28
C ILE A 38 3.48 5.44 -11.64
N GLN A 39 2.94 6.59 -11.23
CA GLN A 39 3.71 7.66 -10.61
C GLN A 39 4.27 7.26 -9.24
N SER A 40 3.54 6.47 -8.44
CA SER A 40 4.02 5.98 -7.14
C SER A 40 5.26 5.09 -7.24
N LYS A 41 5.46 4.46 -8.42
CA LYS A 41 6.67 3.68 -8.72
C LYS A 41 7.79 4.49 -9.36
N GLY A 42 7.61 5.80 -9.53
CA GLY A 42 8.64 6.72 -10.03
C GLY A 42 8.75 6.81 -11.55
N TYR A 43 7.78 6.27 -12.29
CA TYR A 43 7.73 6.41 -13.74
C TYR A 43 6.89 7.62 -14.15
N PRO A 44 7.26 8.33 -15.24
CA PRO A 44 6.37 9.32 -15.83
C PRO A 44 5.12 8.62 -16.39
N CYS A 45 3.99 9.32 -16.44
CA CYS A 45 2.74 8.78 -16.97
C CYS A 45 2.08 9.82 -17.87
N GLU A 46 1.81 9.45 -19.12
CA GLU A 46 1.02 10.24 -20.08
C GLU A 46 -0.31 9.52 -20.34
N GLU A 47 -1.44 10.23 -20.24
CA GLU A 47 -2.77 9.71 -20.54
C GLU A 47 -3.31 10.28 -21.85
N HIS A 48 -3.82 9.42 -22.72
CA HIS A 48 -4.42 9.79 -24.00
C HIS A 48 -5.82 9.21 -24.13
N LYS A 49 -6.70 9.97 -24.79
CA LYS A 49 -8.04 9.51 -25.16
C LYS A 49 -8.09 9.19 -26.65
N VAL A 50 -8.39 7.94 -26.97
CA VAL A 50 -8.51 7.47 -28.36
C VAL A 50 -9.96 7.12 -28.63
N ILE A 51 -10.51 7.63 -29.72
CA ILE A 51 -11.87 7.31 -30.15
C ILE A 51 -11.80 6.23 -31.22
N THR A 52 -12.46 5.10 -31.00
CA THR A 52 -12.52 4.00 -31.96
C THR A 52 -13.57 4.27 -33.04
N ASN A 53 -13.52 3.52 -34.15
CA ASN A 53 -14.43 3.72 -35.28
C ASN A 53 -15.91 3.47 -34.93
N ASP A 54 -16.18 2.65 -33.92
CA ASP A 54 -17.50 2.35 -33.35
C ASP A 54 -17.90 3.29 -32.20
N GLY A 55 -17.10 4.33 -31.92
CA GLY A 55 -17.46 5.43 -31.03
C GLY A 55 -17.09 5.26 -29.56
N TYR A 56 -16.34 4.23 -29.18
CA TYR A 56 -15.82 4.09 -27.82
C TYR A 56 -14.66 5.04 -27.56
N ILE A 57 -14.57 5.56 -26.33
CA ILE A 57 -13.45 6.40 -25.87
C ILE A 57 -12.57 5.54 -24.97
N LEU A 58 -11.36 5.22 -25.44
CA LEU A 58 -10.36 4.45 -24.71
C LEU A 58 -9.38 5.39 -24.00
N GLY A 59 -9.19 5.19 -22.69
CA GLY A 59 -8.09 5.78 -21.94
C GLY A 59 -6.83 4.91 -22.09
N VAL A 60 -5.79 5.46 -22.71
CA VAL A 60 -4.52 4.78 -22.96
C VAL A 60 -3.43 5.46 -22.13
N PHE A 61 -2.59 4.67 -21.47
CA PHE A 61 -1.50 5.16 -20.62
C PHE A 61 -0.14 4.78 -21.22
N ARG A 62 0.77 5.76 -21.26
CA ARG A 62 2.18 5.55 -21.64
C ARG A 62 3.05 5.79 -20.41
N ILE A 63 3.91 4.82 -20.14
CA ILE A 63 4.88 4.78 -19.02
C ILE A 63 6.28 5.11 -19.57
#